data_AF-A0A0A0WG04-F1
#
_entry.id   AF-A0A0A0WG04-F1
#
_cell.length_a   1.000
_cell.length_b   1.000
_cell.length_c   1.000
_cell.angle_alpha   90.00
_cell.angle_beta   90.00
_cell.angle_gamma   90.00
#
_symmetry.space_group_name_H-M   'P 1'
#
loop_
_entity.id
_entity.type
_entity.pdbx_description
1 polymer ?
#
loop_
_entity_poly.entity_id
_entity_poly.type
_entity_poly.pdbx_seq_one_letter_code
_entity_poly.pdbx_strand_id
1 'polypeptide(L)'
;ESLSVAGDVADENCLKNVKGLSEFMLNSRCIKEDKLDGIFANNGNLTMICLNGPNRTETMHSIANHLTNLKTLKVNGPGKNFMLQTDNGPVYRLPSVNHLVITCQATNEVFGIGNLSFDMPNLKELTFVTDYRADRIAEFVAQFKKLETLEVSQDSNPFECLRKSKNIIEFRTDSYRQRLHKLKNIFKDLDGETKLQTVKLLDPNGKIFPKYETEMQEFNIELRNSGKPTWTLSKGDHIGTNKKYLMFKRDPST
;
A
#
# COMPACT_ATOMS: atom_id res chain seq x y z
N GLU A 1 9.03 -2.17 -28.16
CA GLU A 1 8.84 -0.80 -27.62
C GLU A 1 7.63 -0.82 -26.71
N SER A 2 7.69 -0.18 -25.56
CA SER A 2 6.60 -0.11 -24.57
C SER A 2 6.01 1.29 -24.58
N LEU A 3 4.71 1.42 -24.86
CA LEU A 3 4.01 2.70 -24.84
C LEU A 3 3.41 2.93 -23.45
N SER A 4 3.69 4.09 -22.86
CA SER A 4 3.12 4.58 -21.60
C SER A 4 2.36 5.87 -21.86
N VAL A 5 1.14 5.99 -21.33
CA VAL A 5 0.31 7.21 -21.44
C VAL A 5 -0.01 7.74 -20.05
N ALA A 6 0.22 9.04 -19.84
CA ALA A 6 -0.10 9.76 -18.60
C ALA A 6 -0.62 11.17 -18.91
N GLY A 7 -1.71 11.58 -18.24
CA GLY A 7 -2.24 12.94 -18.32
C GLY A 7 -3.75 13.03 -18.38
N ASP A 8 -4.25 14.23 -18.63
CA ASP A 8 -5.66 14.49 -18.90
C ASP A 8 -5.98 14.20 -20.36
N VAL A 9 -7.19 13.67 -20.61
CA VAL A 9 -7.66 13.34 -21.94
C VAL A 9 -8.70 14.37 -22.37
N ALA A 10 -8.43 15.08 -23.46
CA ALA A 10 -9.33 16.12 -23.99
C ALA A 10 -10.51 15.54 -24.79
N ASP A 11 -10.35 14.36 -25.40
CA ASP A 11 -11.38 13.63 -26.13
C ASP A 11 -11.50 12.21 -25.58
N GLU A 12 -12.65 11.87 -25.01
CA GLU A 12 -12.93 10.54 -24.43
C GLU A 12 -12.76 9.38 -25.43
N ASN A 13 -12.72 9.65 -26.74
CA ASN A 13 -12.51 8.64 -27.78
C ASN A 13 -11.05 8.47 -28.24
N CYS A 14 -10.11 9.31 -27.80
CA CYS A 14 -8.74 9.28 -28.32
C CYS A 14 -8.01 7.96 -28.03
N LEU A 15 -8.47 7.20 -27.03
CA LEU A 15 -7.91 5.90 -26.64
C LEU A 15 -8.65 4.70 -27.23
N LYS A 16 -9.75 4.92 -27.97
CA LYS A 16 -10.62 3.84 -28.46
C LYS A 16 -9.87 2.83 -29.34
N ASN A 17 -8.87 3.27 -30.10
CA ASN A 17 -8.12 2.42 -31.02
C ASN A 17 -6.65 2.21 -30.60
N VAL A 18 -6.25 2.74 -29.45
CA VAL A 18 -4.88 2.60 -28.96
C VAL A 18 -4.68 1.16 -28.47
N LYS A 19 -3.60 0.53 -28.93
CA LYS A 19 -3.23 -0.86 -28.61
C LYS A 19 -1.78 -0.93 -28.18
N GLY A 20 -1.44 -1.99 -27.46
CA GLY A 20 -0.05 -2.27 -27.06
C GLY A 20 0.47 -1.39 -25.91
N LEU A 21 -0.42 -0.75 -25.15
CA LEU A 21 -0.04 -0.04 -23.93
C LEU A 21 0.51 -1.03 -22.90
N SER A 22 1.59 -0.60 -22.23
CA SER A 22 2.23 -1.34 -21.13
C SER A 22 1.91 -0.71 -19.77
N GLU A 23 1.77 0.62 -19.74
CA GLU A 23 1.39 1.37 -18.56
C GLU A 23 0.33 2.40 -18.92
N PHE A 24 -0.61 2.59 -18.01
CA PHE A 24 -1.74 3.47 -18.25
C PHE A 24 -2.11 4.27 -17.01
N MET A 25 -1.88 5.58 -17.05
CA MET A 25 -2.17 6.49 -15.96
C MET A 25 -3.23 7.50 -16.37
N LEU A 26 -4.46 7.28 -15.92
CA LEU A 26 -5.58 8.17 -16.20
C LEU A 26 -5.92 9.05 -15.01
N ASN A 27 -6.20 10.31 -15.34
CA ASN A 27 -7.14 11.07 -14.56
C ASN A 27 -8.57 10.65 -14.96
N SER A 28 -9.17 9.66 -14.29
CA SER A 28 -10.51 9.16 -14.66
C SER A 28 -11.64 10.18 -14.49
N ARG A 29 -11.37 11.39 -13.99
CA ARG A 29 -12.31 12.51 -14.16
C ARG A 29 -12.50 12.90 -15.63
N CYS A 30 -11.54 12.57 -16.50
CA CYS A 30 -11.56 12.88 -17.93
C CYS A 30 -12.14 11.76 -18.80
N ILE A 31 -12.19 10.51 -18.30
CA ILE A 31 -12.75 9.37 -19.04
C ILE A 31 -13.84 8.71 -18.19
N LYS A 32 -15.05 8.67 -18.72
CA LYS A 32 -16.17 7.97 -18.09
C LYS A 32 -15.86 6.49 -17.94
N GLU A 33 -16.19 5.92 -16.79
CA GLU A 33 -15.89 4.52 -16.45
C GLU A 33 -16.49 3.50 -17.45
N ASP A 34 -17.58 3.83 -18.16
CA ASP A 34 -18.15 2.96 -19.22
C ASP A 34 -17.22 2.75 -20.42
N LYS A 35 -16.22 3.62 -20.62
CA LYS A 35 -15.24 3.50 -21.70
C LYS A 35 -14.03 2.64 -21.32
N LEU A 36 -13.79 2.43 -20.02
CA LEU A 36 -12.61 1.70 -19.55
C LEU A 36 -12.60 0.26 -20.05
N ASP A 37 -13.78 -0.34 -20.25
CA ASP A 37 -13.89 -1.71 -20.73
C ASP A 37 -13.28 -1.92 -22.11
N GLY A 38 -13.66 -1.10 -23.09
CA GLY A 38 -13.06 -1.14 -24.41
C GLY A 38 -11.57 -0.81 -24.41
N ILE A 39 -11.13 0.11 -23.55
CA ILE A 39 -9.71 0.48 -23.43
C ILE A 39 -8.90 -0.71 -22.89
N PHE A 40 -9.37 -1.37 -21.83
CA PHE A 40 -8.71 -2.52 -21.24
C PHE A 40 -8.72 -3.73 -22.17
N ALA A 41 -9.84 -4.00 -22.85
CA ALA A 41 -9.95 -5.06 -23.85
C ALA A 41 -8.93 -4.89 -25.00
N ASN A 42 -8.67 -3.66 -25.44
CA ASN A 42 -7.66 -3.37 -26.46
C ASN A 42 -6.21 -3.43 -25.96
N ASN A 43 -6.01 -3.42 -24.64
CA ASN A 43 -4.69 -3.29 -24.00
C ASN A 43 -4.46 -4.34 -22.89
N GLY A 44 -4.78 -5.61 -23.15
CA GLY A 44 -4.59 -6.70 -22.17
C GLY A 44 -3.14 -6.97 -21.72
N ASN A 45 -2.16 -6.33 -22.36
CA ASN A 45 -0.73 -6.40 -21.98
C ASN A 45 -0.33 -5.36 -20.91
N LEU A 46 -1.27 -4.56 -20.41
CA LEU A 46 -0.98 -3.59 -19.34
C LEU A 46 -0.44 -4.29 -18.10
N THR A 47 0.67 -3.76 -17.58
CA THR A 47 1.31 -4.21 -16.34
C THR A 47 1.10 -3.23 -15.20
N MET A 48 0.78 -1.97 -15.49
CA MET A 48 0.39 -0.96 -14.51
C MET A 48 -0.83 -0.17 -14.98
N ILE A 49 -1.79 0.03 -14.07
CA ILE A 49 -2.84 1.05 -14.24
C ILE A 49 -2.91 1.98 -13.04
N CYS A 50 -3.26 3.25 -13.29
CA CYS A 50 -3.57 4.24 -12.27
C CYS A 50 -4.92 4.89 -12.57
N LEU A 51 -5.87 4.80 -11.64
CA LEU A 51 -7.23 5.34 -11.75
C LEU A 51 -7.49 6.40 -10.66
N ASN A 52 -8.18 7.49 -11.03
CA ASN A 52 -8.49 8.63 -10.16
C ASN A 52 -10.00 8.82 -9.96
N GLY A 53 -10.54 8.31 -8.86
CA GLY A 53 -11.96 8.37 -8.53
C GLY A 53 -12.81 7.24 -9.13
N PRO A 54 -12.31 6.00 -9.33
CA PRO A 54 -13.18 4.95 -9.82
C PRO A 54 -14.24 4.63 -8.76
N ASN A 55 -15.49 4.47 -9.20
CA ASN A 55 -16.61 4.22 -8.30
C ASN A 55 -17.37 2.95 -8.68
N ARG A 56 -17.26 2.42 -9.90
CA ARG A 56 -18.13 1.33 -10.37
C ARG A 56 -17.52 -0.05 -10.13
N THR A 57 -18.34 -1.00 -9.68
CA THR A 57 -17.97 -2.43 -9.62
C THR A 57 -17.57 -2.98 -10.99
N GLU A 58 -18.18 -2.47 -12.06
CA GLU A 58 -17.97 -2.89 -13.44
C GLU A 58 -16.56 -2.52 -13.92
N THR A 59 -15.97 -1.44 -13.37
CA THR A 59 -14.57 -1.12 -13.61
C THR A 59 -13.66 -2.19 -13.03
N MET A 60 -13.95 -2.68 -11.82
CA MET A 60 -13.21 -3.80 -11.23
C MET A 60 -13.39 -5.10 -12.02
N HIS A 61 -14.63 -5.38 -12.48
CA HIS A 61 -14.91 -6.51 -13.36
C HIS A 61 -14.06 -6.48 -14.62
N SER A 62 -14.02 -5.31 -15.27
CA SER A 62 -13.29 -5.11 -16.51
C SER A 62 -11.77 -5.28 -16.34
N ILE A 63 -11.21 -4.76 -15.24
CA ILE A 63 -9.80 -4.99 -14.87
C ILE A 63 -9.54 -6.51 -14.78
N ALA A 64 -10.39 -7.23 -14.03
CA ALA A 64 -10.22 -8.67 -13.84
C ALA A 64 -10.38 -9.48 -15.13
N ASN A 65 -11.30 -9.09 -16.01
CA ASN A 65 -11.54 -9.78 -17.29
C ASN A 65 -10.42 -9.56 -18.30
N HIS A 66 -9.89 -8.34 -18.42
CA HIS A 66 -9.05 -7.96 -19.55
C HIS A 66 -7.57 -7.83 -19.20
N LEU A 67 -7.23 -7.48 -17.96
CA LEU A 67 -5.86 -7.12 -17.59
C LEU A 67 -5.15 -8.27 -16.84
N THR A 68 -5.07 -9.44 -17.47
CA THR A 68 -4.51 -10.66 -16.86
C THR A 68 -3.00 -10.56 -16.56
N ASN A 69 -2.32 -9.56 -17.12
CA ASN A 69 -0.89 -9.28 -16.89
C ASN A 69 -0.64 -8.17 -15.87
N LEU A 70 -1.70 -7.55 -15.32
CA LEU A 70 -1.60 -6.40 -14.43
C LEU A 70 -0.80 -6.74 -13.17
N LYS A 71 0.30 -6.02 -12.92
CA LYS A 71 1.14 -6.18 -11.72
C LYS A 71 0.84 -5.11 -10.68
N THR A 72 0.67 -3.87 -11.13
CA THR A 72 0.49 -2.71 -10.26
C THR A 72 -0.87 -2.06 -10.50
N LEU A 73 -1.70 -2.01 -9.47
CA LEU A 73 -2.97 -1.27 -9.48
C LEU A 73 -2.86 -0.07 -8.55
N LYS A 74 -2.97 1.14 -9.10
CA LYS A 74 -3.01 2.39 -8.31
C LYS A 74 -4.40 2.98 -8.37
N VAL A 75 -4.96 3.33 -7.22
CA VAL A 75 -6.31 3.86 -7.10
C VAL A 75 -6.32 5.06 -6.17
N ASN A 76 -6.68 6.21 -6.70
CA ASN A 76 -6.75 7.46 -5.96
C ASN A 76 -8.22 7.86 -5.78
N GLY A 77 -8.66 8.09 -4.55
CA GLY A 77 -10.03 8.43 -4.19
C GLY A 77 -11.08 7.40 -4.62
N PRO A 78 -10.91 6.09 -4.37
CA PRO A 78 -11.92 5.10 -4.76
C PRO A 78 -13.27 5.39 -4.10
N GLY A 79 -14.35 5.25 -4.87
CA GLY A 79 -15.71 5.27 -4.33
C GLY A 79 -16.09 3.95 -3.67
N LYS A 80 -17.12 4.00 -2.81
CA LYS A 80 -17.67 2.86 -2.04
C LYS A 80 -17.88 1.61 -2.89
N ASN A 81 -18.56 1.79 -4.03
CA ASN A 81 -18.99 0.70 -4.89
C ASN A 81 -17.82 0.09 -5.68
N PHE A 82 -16.67 0.77 -5.78
CA PHE A 82 -15.49 0.20 -6.43
C PHE A 82 -14.83 -0.85 -5.53
N MET A 83 -14.71 -0.55 -4.24
CA MET A 83 -13.92 -1.33 -3.28
C MET A 83 -14.74 -2.39 -2.54
N LEU A 84 -16.02 -2.10 -2.28
CA LEU A 84 -16.89 -2.97 -1.50
C LEU A 84 -17.77 -3.81 -2.42
N GLN A 85 -17.96 -5.06 -2.02
CA GLN A 85 -18.94 -5.94 -2.60
C GLN A 85 -20.34 -5.35 -2.35
N THR A 86 -21.18 -5.29 -3.38
CA THR A 86 -22.62 -5.11 -3.20
C THR A 86 -23.22 -6.39 -2.59
N ASP A 87 -24.42 -6.33 -1.99
CA ASP A 87 -25.04 -7.51 -1.37
C ASP A 87 -25.08 -8.70 -2.36
N ASN A 88 -24.32 -9.77 -2.05
CA ASN A 88 -24.11 -10.94 -2.90
C ASN A 88 -23.46 -10.69 -4.29
N GLY A 89 -22.77 -9.56 -4.48
CA GLY A 89 -22.03 -9.27 -5.71
C GLY A 89 -20.87 -10.23 -5.96
N PRO A 90 -20.32 -10.33 -7.18
CA PRO A 90 -19.14 -11.16 -7.42
C PRO A 90 -17.89 -10.60 -6.72
N VAL A 91 -16.93 -11.49 -6.41
CA VAL A 91 -15.57 -11.12 -6.01
C VAL A 91 -14.66 -11.28 -7.22
N TYR A 92 -14.06 -10.19 -7.66
CA TYR A 92 -13.20 -10.17 -8.84
C TYR A 92 -11.77 -10.57 -8.48
N ARG A 93 -11.30 -11.70 -9.05
CA ARG A 93 -9.97 -12.22 -8.77
C ARG A 93 -8.92 -11.54 -9.64
N LEU A 94 -7.85 -11.06 -9.02
CA LEU A 94 -6.75 -10.32 -9.64
C LEU A 94 -5.42 -11.02 -9.30
N PRO A 95 -5.18 -12.25 -9.80
CA PRO A 95 -4.06 -13.07 -9.36
C PRO A 95 -2.69 -12.54 -9.82
N SER A 96 -2.66 -11.70 -10.86
CA SER A 96 -1.42 -11.11 -11.38
C SER A 96 -0.94 -9.91 -10.57
N VAL A 97 -1.85 -9.25 -9.82
CA VAL A 97 -1.56 -8.02 -9.06
C VAL A 97 -0.71 -8.37 -7.85
N ASN A 98 0.47 -7.77 -7.77
CA ASN A 98 1.41 -7.94 -6.68
C ASN A 98 1.71 -6.63 -5.93
N HIS A 99 1.31 -5.49 -6.49
CA HIS A 99 1.43 -4.17 -5.87
C HIS A 99 0.10 -3.40 -5.99
N LEU A 100 -0.43 -2.98 -4.84
CA LEU A 100 -1.62 -2.16 -4.73
C LEU A 100 -1.26 -0.82 -4.07
N VAL A 101 -1.66 0.29 -4.69
CA VAL A 101 -1.55 1.62 -4.12
C VAL A 101 -2.94 2.20 -3.96
N ILE A 102 -3.30 2.60 -2.74
CA ILE A 102 -4.57 3.28 -2.46
C ILE A 102 -4.26 4.63 -1.82
N THR A 103 -4.78 5.69 -2.42
CA THR A 103 -4.79 7.04 -1.83
C THR A 103 -6.24 7.42 -1.57
N CYS A 104 -6.62 7.83 -0.36
CA CYS A 104 -7.99 8.23 -0.08
C CYS A 104 -8.08 9.37 0.95
N GLN A 105 -8.94 10.36 0.67
CA GLN A 105 -9.16 11.50 1.56
C GLN A 105 -10.15 11.20 2.69
N ALA A 106 -10.97 10.16 2.62
CA ALA A 106 -11.93 9.82 3.68
C ALA A 106 -12.06 8.30 3.84
N THR A 107 -11.93 7.80 5.07
CA THR A 107 -11.85 6.35 5.37
C THR A 107 -13.21 5.69 5.57
N ASN A 108 -14.22 6.48 5.97
CA ASN A 108 -15.62 6.07 6.11
C ASN A 108 -16.26 5.65 4.76
N GLU A 109 -15.64 6.00 3.64
CA GLU A 109 -16.12 5.64 2.32
C GLU A 109 -15.62 4.29 1.82
N VAL A 110 -14.66 3.65 2.47
CA VAL A 110 -13.95 2.55 1.81
C VAL A 110 -13.64 1.36 2.71
N PHE A 111 -13.59 1.51 4.04
CA PHE A 111 -13.03 0.45 4.91
C PHE A 111 -13.94 -0.01 6.06
N GLY A 112 -14.05 -1.34 6.22
CA GLY A 112 -14.44 -2.01 7.46
C GLY A 112 -15.94 -2.17 7.75
N ILE A 113 -16.82 -2.17 6.76
CA ILE A 113 -18.25 -2.54 6.94
C ILE A 113 -18.69 -3.66 5.98
N GLY A 114 -17.88 -4.00 4.97
CA GLY A 114 -18.27 -5.00 3.97
C GLY A 114 -17.10 -5.81 3.44
N ASN A 115 -17.44 -6.89 2.75
CA ASN A 115 -16.48 -7.69 1.98
C ASN A 115 -15.91 -6.86 0.84
N LEU A 116 -14.66 -7.12 0.47
CA LEU A 116 -14.05 -6.49 -0.69
C LEU A 116 -14.68 -7.03 -1.97
N SER A 117 -14.82 -6.18 -2.98
CA SER A 117 -15.25 -6.58 -4.33
C SER A 117 -14.17 -7.37 -5.08
N PHE A 118 -12.99 -7.57 -4.48
CA PHE A 118 -11.83 -8.16 -5.14
C PHE A 118 -11.02 -9.10 -4.24
N ASP A 119 -10.32 -10.04 -4.88
CA ASP A 119 -9.34 -10.95 -4.27
C ASP A 119 -8.00 -10.83 -5.00
N MET A 120 -6.94 -10.45 -4.29
CA MET A 120 -5.56 -10.34 -4.80
C MET A 120 -4.66 -11.35 -4.08
N PRO A 121 -4.72 -12.64 -4.44
CA PRO A 121 -4.09 -13.72 -3.66
C PRO A 121 -2.55 -13.68 -3.68
N ASN A 122 -1.94 -12.88 -4.56
CA ASN A 122 -0.50 -12.72 -4.73
C ASN A 122 0.00 -11.31 -4.39
N LEU A 123 -0.80 -10.51 -3.69
CA LEU A 123 -0.39 -9.17 -3.26
C LEU A 123 0.80 -9.26 -2.30
N LYS A 124 1.91 -8.62 -2.69
CA LYS A 124 3.17 -8.57 -1.91
C LYS A 124 3.46 -7.17 -1.36
N GLU A 125 3.04 -6.12 -2.07
CA GLU A 125 3.26 -4.73 -1.67
C GLU A 125 1.93 -3.97 -1.61
N LEU A 126 1.71 -3.26 -0.50
CA LEU A 126 0.56 -2.38 -0.30
C LEU A 126 1.07 -1.02 0.16
N THR A 127 0.72 0.02 -0.62
CA THR A 127 0.89 1.41 -0.19
C THR A 127 -0.49 1.99 0.10
N PHE A 128 -0.65 2.54 1.29
CA PHE A 128 -1.89 3.09 1.78
C PHE A 128 -1.69 4.51 2.29
N VAL A 129 -2.31 5.49 1.64
CA VAL A 129 -2.18 6.91 1.97
C VAL A 129 -3.56 7.45 2.33
N THR A 130 -3.70 7.99 3.54
CA THR A 130 -4.95 8.61 3.98
C THR A 130 -4.75 9.76 4.97
N ASP A 131 -5.63 10.76 4.87
CA ASP A 131 -5.63 11.92 5.75
C ASP A 131 -6.37 11.69 7.08
N TYR A 132 -7.09 10.55 7.24
CA TYR A 132 -7.95 10.31 8.40
C TYR A 132 -7.52 9.11 9.25
N ARG A 133 -7.97 9.13 10.51
CA ARG A 133 -7.86 7.96 11.38
C ARG A 133 -8.68 6.83 10.80
N ALA A 134 -8.00 5.78 10.33
CA ALA A 134 -8.63 4.50 10.12
C ALA A 134 -8.08 3.52 11.14
N ASP A 135 -8.81 3.44 12.24
CA ASP A 135 -8.84 2.29 13.13
C ASP A 135 -8.97 0.96 12.37
N ARG A 136 -9.57 1.01 11.16
CA ARG A 136 -9.88 -0.15 10.31
C ARG A 136 -8.84 -0.55 9.27
N ILE A 137 -7.73 0.18 9.12
CA ILE A 137 -6.67 -0.20 8.15
C ILE A 137 -6.10 -1.57 8.52
N ALA A 138 -5.96 -1.85 9.82
CA ALA A 138 -5.37 -3.12 10.25
C ALA A 138 -6.21 -4.32 9.81
N GLU A 139 -7.55 -4.24 9.90
CA GLU A 139 -8.48 -5.26 9.39
C GLU A 139 -8.41 -5.41 7.88
N PHE A 140 -8.31 -4.31 7.14
CA PHE A 140 -8.13 -4.33 5.69
C PHE A 140 -6.82 -5.03 5.30
N VAL A 141 -5.70 -4.63 5.91
CA VAL A 141 -4.37 -5.19 5.67
C VAL A 141 -4.33 -6.69 6.02
N ALA A 142 -5.03 -7.11 7.06
CA ALA A 142 -5.05 -8.51 7.52
C ALA A 142 -5.65 -9.50 6.51
N GLN A 143 -6.37 -9.02 5.49
CA GLN A 143 -6.94 -9.85 4.43
C GLN A 143 -5.85 -10.39 3.47
N PHE A 144 -4.74 -9.65 3.30
CA PHE A 144 -3.69 -9.99 2.33
C PHE A 144 -2.66 -10.94 2.94
N LYS A 145 -2.88 -12.25 2.76
CA LYS A 145 -2.07 -13.28 3.42
C LYS A 145 -0.62 -13.37 2.92
N LYS A 146 -0.29 -12.84 1.74
CA LYS A 146 1.07 -12.85 1.18
C LYS A 146 1.77 -11.48 1.23
N LEU A 147 1.19 -10.52 1.96
CA LEU A 147 1.74 -9.17 2.04
C LEU A 147 3.08 -9.16 2.76
N GLU A 148 4.13 -8.71 2.07
CA GLU A 148 5.52 -8.65 2.54
C GLU A 148 5.96 -7.20 2.83
N THR A 149 5.48 -6.24 2.05
CA THR A 149 5.80 -4.81 2.20
C THR A 149 4.53 -4.00 2.42
N LEU A 150 4.53 -3.18 3.47
CA LEU A 150 3.42 -2.27 3.78
C LEU A 150 3.93 -0.85 4.00
N GLU A 151 3.44 0.10 3.21
CA GLU A 151 3.60 1.54 3.46
C GLU A 151 2.26 2.13 3.92
N VAL A 152 2.24 2.77 5.09
CA VAL A 152 1.06 3.49 5.58
C VAL A 152 1.42 4.93 5.90
N SER A 153 0.86 5.85 5.14
CA SER A 153 0.89 7.29 5.39
C SER A 153 -0.43 7.70 6.02
N GLN A 154 -0.40 8.04 7.31
CA GLN A 154 -1.56 8.51 8.06
C GLN A 154 -1.16 9.25 9.35
N ASP A 155 -2.06 10.12 9.82
CA ASP A 155 -1.91 10.83 11.10
C ASP A 155 -2.17 9.93 12.33
N SER A 156 -2.78 8.75 12.17
CA SER A 156 -3.12 7.81 13.26
C SER A 156 -2.06 6.70 13.45
N ASN A 157 -2.23 5.78 14.41
CA ASN A 157 -1.23 4.75 14.78
C ASN A 157 -1.08 3.65 13.70
N PRO A 158 -0.10 3.71 12.76
CA PRO A 158 -0.04 2.76 11.66
C PRO A 158 0.51 1.41 12.09
N PHE A 159 1.08 1.33 13.29
CA PHE A 159 1.73 0.12 13.79
C PHE A 159 0.73 -0.98 14.20
N GLU A 160 -0.56 -0.68 14.35
CA GLU A 160 -1.57 -1.73 14.59
C GLU A 160 -1.61 -2.78 13.46
N CYS A 161 -1.27 -2.39 12.23
CA CYS A 161 -1.16 -3.31 11.11
C CYS A 161 -0.14 -4.42 11.37
N LEU A 162 0.94 -4.11 12.08
CA LEU A 162 2.01 -5.08 12.40
C LEU A 162 1.53 -6.14 13.39
N ARG A 163 0.55 -5.84 14.24
CA ARG A 163 -0.04 -6.81 15.16
C ARG A 163 -1.00 -7.77 14.45
N LYS A 164 -1.65 -7.32 13.38
CA LYS A 164 -2.62 -8.13 12.62
C LYS A 164 -2.01 -8.92 11.46
N SER A 165 -0.83 -8.52 10.98
CA SER A 165 -0.20 -9.12 9.79
C SER A 165 1.24 -9.60 10.06
N LYS A 166 1.37 -10.90 10.34
CA LYS A 166 2.66 -11.55 10.65
C LYS A 166 3.61 -11.71 9.46
N ASN A 167 3.10 -11.58 8.24
CA ASN A 167 3.89 -11.80 7.01
C ASN A 167 4.66 -10.56 6.54
N ILE A 168 4.42 -9.39 7.15
CA ILE A 168 5.12 -8.16 6.80
C ILE A 168 6.59 -8.30 7.17
N ILE A 169 7.45 -8.12 6.17
CA ILE A 169 8.91 -8.10 6.28
C ILE A 169 9.40 -6.66 6.39
N GLU A 170 8.83 -5.77 5.58
CA GLU A 170 9.17 -4.35 5.56
C GLU A 170 7.95 -3.46 5.79
N PHE A 171 8.07 -2.54 6.74
CA PHE A 171 7.04 -1.56 7.06
C PHE A 171 7.56 -0.14 6.89
N ARG A 172 6.80 0.72 6.23
CA ARG A 172 7.15 2.12 5.95
C ARG A 172 6.04 3.04 6.45
N THR A 173 6.40 4.17 7.03
CA THR A 173 5.44 5.22 7.39
C THR A 173 6.09 6.59 7.40
N ASP A 174 5.30 7.63 7.14
CA ASP A 174 5.70 9.03 7.25
C ASP A 174 5.32 9.68 8.59
N SER A 175 4.77 8.90 9.52
CA SER A 175 4.29 9.42 10.81
C SER A 175 5.45 9.77 11.76
N TYR A 176 6.04 10.97 11.59
CA TYR A 176 7.22 11.43 12.34
C TYR A 176 6.89 12.11 13.68
N ARG A 177 5.63 12.48 13.94
CA ARG A 177 5.25 13.17 15.18
C ARG A 177 5.14 12.19 16.36
N GLN A 178 6.22 12.11 17.15
CA GLN A 178 6.31 11.55 18.51
C GLN A 178 6.04 10.05 18.67
N ARG A 179 6.85 9.16 18.06
CA ARG A 179 6.51 7.71 18.08
C ARG A 179 7.62 6.73 18.38
N LEU A 180 8.83 7.13 18.77
CA LEU A 180 9.81 6.14 19.23
C LEU A 180 9.26 5.29 20.38
N HIS A 181 8.55 5.87 21.34
CA HIS A 181 7.90 5.10 22.41
C HIS A 181 6.86 4.08 21.87
N LYS A 182 6.04 4.46 20.87
CA LYS A 182 5.07 3.54 20.26
C LYS A 182 5.77 2.42 19.52
N LEU A 183 6.83 2.77 18.78
CA LEU A 183 7.64 1.80 18.06
C LEU A 183 8.37 0.85 19.02
N LYS A 184 8.92 1.35 20.13
CA LYS A 184 9.51 0.56 21.22
C LYS A 184 8.47 -0.41 21.81
N ASN A 185 7.24 0.04 22.05
CA ASN A 185 6.17 -0.84 22.52
C ASN A 185 5.88 -1.95 21.51
N ILE A 186 5.82 -1.63 20.21
CA ILE A 186 5.67 -2.64 19.16
C ILE A 186 6.85 -3.61 19.17
N PHE A 187 8.09 -3.13 19.21
CA PHE A 187 9.27 -4.00 19.30
C PHE A 187 9.29 -4.88 20.55
N LYS A 188 8.73 -4.41 21.67
CA LYS A 188 8.49 -5.24 22.87
C LYS A 188 7.39 -6.28 22.58
N ASP A 189 6.31 -5.91 21.90
CA ASP A 189 5.15 -6.79 21.68
C ASP A 189 5.37 -7.84 20.57
N LEU A 190 6.32 -7.61 19.66
CA LEU A 190 6.66 -8.55 18.60
C LEU A 190 7.22 -9.84 19.21
N ASP A 191 6.48 -10.93 19.03
CA ASP A 191 6.90 -12.28 19.36
C ASP A 191 7.79 -12.87 18.24
N GLY A 192 8.29 -14.09 18.46
CA GLY A 192 9.10 -14.80 17.47
C GLY A 192 8.35 -15.16 16.17
N GLU A 193 7.03 -14.95 16.08
CA GLU A 193 6.22 -15.38 14.94
C GLU A 193 6.11 -14.31 13.84
N THR A 194 6.51 -13.06 14.12
CA THR A 194 6.55 -12.01 13.11
C THR A 194 7.76 -12.13 12.17
N LYS A 195 7.52 -11.91 10.87
CA LYS A 195 8.58 -11.83 9.85
C LYS A 195 9.21 -10.45 9.75
N LEU A 196 8.79 -9.47 10.55
CA LEU A 196 9.24 -8.10 10.44
C LEU A 196 10.76 -7.99 10.61
N GLN A 197 11.42 -7.48 9.58
CA GLN A 197 12.87 -7.26 9.53
C GLN A 197 13.23 -5.78 9.49
N THR A 198 12.40 -4.96 8.84
CA THR A 198 12.73 -3.54 8.61
C THR A 198 11.53 -2.65 8.88
N VAL A 199 11.76 -1.58 9.67
CA VAL A 199 10.83 -0.46 9.82
C VAL A 199 11.50 0.81 9.29
N LYS A 200 10.81 1.57 8.45
CA LYS A 200 11.29 2.84 7.88
C LYS A 200 10.36 3.97 8.29
N LEU A 201 10.91 4.98 8.95
CA LEU A 201 10.20 6.21 9.29
C LEU A 201 10.72 7.34 8.41
N LEU A 202 9.85 8.07 7.73
CA LEU A 202 10.26 9.22 6.92
C LEU A 202 10.94 10.27 7.81
N ASP A 203 12.18 10.64 7.50
CA ASP A 203 12.94 11.70 8.17
C ASP A 203 13.53 12.64 7.12
N PRO A 204 12.70 13.54 6.54
CA PRO A 204 13.12 14.33 5.39
C PRO A 204 14.28 15.28 5.72
N ASN A 205 14.44 15.65 6.99
CA ASN A 205 15.43 16.62 7.44
C ASN A 205 16.61 16.01 8.19
N GLY A 206 16.62 14.69 8.43
CA GLY A 206 17.70 13.98 9.14
C GLY A 206 17.88 14.40 10.61
N LYS A 207 16.93 15.16 11.16
CA LYS A 207 17.04 15.79 12.50
C LYS A 207 16.74 14.81 13.63
N ILE A 208 16.08 13.70 13.33
CA ILE A 208 15.57 12.77 14.34
C ILE A 208 16.65 11.75 14.73
N PHE A 209 17.56 11.43 13.81
CA PHE A 209 18.56 10.38 13.98
C PHE A 209 19.39 10.49 15.27
N PRO A 210 20.05 11.62 15.61
CA PRO A 210 20.93 11.65 16.78
C PRO A 210 20.20 11.39 18.10
N LYS A 211 18.95 11.89 18.20
CA LYS A 211 18.10 11.65 19.37
C LYS A 211 17.75 10.17 19.52
N TYR A 212 17.41 9.51 18.41
CA TYR A 212 16.92 8.14 18.45
C TYR A 212 18.06 7.12 18.59
N GLU A 213 19.29 7.47 18.22
CA GLU A 213 20.46 6.59 18.32
C GLU A 213 20.75 6.19 19.78
N THR A 214 20.91 7.16 20.68
CA THR A 214 21.14 6.89 22.10
C THR A 214 19.95 6.16 22.73
N GLU A 215 18.73 6.62 22.45
CA GLU A 215 17.50 6.00 22.98
C GLU A 215 17.31 4.54 22.51
N MET A 216 17.82 4.18 21.33
CA MET A 216 17.77 2.80 20.81
C MET A 216 18.87 1.91 21.39
N GLN A 217 20.05 2.46 21.69
CA GLN A 217 21.12 1.71 22.36
C GLN A 217 20.67 1.22 23.75
N GLU A 218 20.10 2.11 24.56
CA GLU A 218 19.54 1.77 25.87
C GLU A 218 18.40 0.76 25.75
N PHE A 219 17.50 0.97 24.80
CA PHE A 219 16.37 0.08 24.57
C PHE A 219 16.79 -1.32 24.11
N ASN A 220 17.86 -1.45 23.31
CA ASN A 220 18.40 -2.75 22.93
C ASN A 220 18.98 -3.52 24.12
N ILE A 221 19.50 -2.84 25.15
CA ILE A 221 19.91 -3.50 26.40
C ILE A 221 18.68 -4.10 27.09
N GLU A 222 17.57 -3.36 27.18
CA GLU A 222 16.30 -3.87 27.73
C GLU A 222 15.78 -5.10 26.96
N LEU A 223 15.79 -5.03 25.63
CA LEU A 223 15.34 -6.12 24.77
C LEU A 223 16.21 -7.37 24.96
N ARG A 224 17.54 -7.21 24.98
CA ARG A 224 18.48 -8.32 25.22
C ARG A 224 18.26 -8.98 26.58
N ASN A 225 18.09 -8.18 27.63
CA ASN A 225 17.80 -8.69 28.98
C ASN A 225 16.46 -9.44 29.05
N SER A 226 15.54 -9.13 28.14
CA SER A 226 14.23 -9.78 28.03
C SER A 226 14.19 -10.93 27.01
N GLY A 227 15.35 -11.32 26.43
CA GLY A 227 15.43 -12.35 25.39
C GLY A 227 14.71 -12.00 24.09
N LYS A 228 14.54 -10.71 23.79
CA LYS A 228 13.85 -10.21 22.59
C LYS A 228 14.83 -9.74 21.52
N PRO A 229 14.42 -9.74 20.24
CA PRO A 229 15.27 -9.29 19.14
C PRO A 229 15.66 -7.83 19.27
N THR A 230 16.93 -7.52 19.03
CA THR A 230 17.45 -6.14 19.01
C THR A 230 17.34 -5.49 17.64
N TRP A 231 17.44 -4.17 17.60
CA TRP A 231 17.24 -3.37 16.38
C TRP A 231 18.37 -2.38 16.16
N THR A 232 18.98 -2.40 14.99
CA THR A 232 19.99 -1.42 14.57
C THR A 232 19.32 -0.20 13.93
N LEU A 233 19.83 0.99 14.23
CA LEU A 233 19.36 2.24 13.67
C LEU A 233 20.33 2.72 12.60
N SER A 234 19.83 3.05 11.41
CA SER A 234 20.63 3.65 10.34
C SER A 234 19.84 4.71 9.58
N LYS A 235 20.54 5.53 8.80
CA LYS A 235 19.92 6.35 7.76
C LYS A 235 19.89 5.56 6.45
N GLY A 236 18.91 5.82 5.60
CA GLY A 236 18.94 5.33 4.23
C GLY A 236 17.99 6.08 3.33
N ASP A 237 18.28 5.98 2.05
CA ASP A 237 17.47 6.58 1.00
C ASP A 237 16.60 5.51 0.35
N HIS A 238 15.38 5.87 -0.02
CA HIS A 238 14.58 5.02 -0.89
C HIS A 238 14.84 5.40 -2.35
N ILE A 239 15.52 4.49 -3.05
CA ILE A 239 15.85 4.61 -4.47
C ILE A 239 14.56 4.91 -5.25
N GLY A 240 14.58 5.98 -6.04
CA GLY A 240 13.45 6.37 -6.91
C GLY A 240 12.48 7.39 -6.32
N THR A 241 12.54 7.74 -5.03
CA THR A 241 11.62 8.74 -4.43
C THR A 241 12.31 9.92 -3.76
N ASN A 242 13.65 9.93 -3.67
CA ASN A 242 14.46 10.89 -2.90
C ASN A 242 13.99 11.06 -1.43
N LYS A 243 13.19 10.11 -0.93
CA LYS A 243 12.72 10.09 0.45
C LYS A 243 13.85 9.56 1.35
N LYS A 244 14.18 10.35 2.37
CA LYS A 244 15.13 9.98 3.41
C LYS A 244 14.40 9.31 4.55
N TYR A 245 14.92 8.17 4.99
CA TYR A 245 14.33 7.37 6.05
C TYR A 245 15.30 7.17 7.20
N LEU A 246 14.71 7.15 8.40
CA LEU A 246 15.27 6.49 9.55
C LEU A 246 14.90 5.01 9.49
N MET A 247 15.89 4.14 9.39
CA MET A 247 15.72 2.70 9.22
C MET A 247 16.03 1.97 10.51
N PHE A 248 15.12 1.11 10.95
CA PHE A 248 15.32 0.15 12.02
C PHE A 248 15.41 -1.23 11.39
N LYS A 249 16.53 -1.92 11.57
CA LYS A 249 16.72 -3.28 11.06
C LYS A 249 16.88 -4.25 12.22
N ARG A 250 16.09 -5.32 12.23
CA ARG A 250 16.20 -6.39 13.21
C ARG A 250 17.56 -7.06 13.08
N ASP A 251 18.20 -7.31 14.21
CA ASP A 251 19.43 -8.09 14.24
C ASP A 251 19.11 -9.57 13.98
N PRO A 252 19.71 -10.22 12.98
CA PRO A 252 19.50 -11.64 12.71
C PRO A 252 20.10 -12.58 13.78
N SER A 253 20.87 -12.04 14.73
CA SER A 253 21.71 -12.81 15.67
C SER A 253 21.02 -13.21 16.99
N THR A 254 19.71 -12.97 17.14
CA THR A 254 18.91 -13.23 18.35
C THR A 254 17.64 -13.98 18.00
#